data_AF-A0A1G6A9W3-F1
#
_entry.id   AF-A0A1G6A9W3-F1
#
_cell.length_a   1.000
_cell.length_b   1.000
_cell.length_c   1.000
_cell.angle_alpha   90.00
_cell.angle_beta   90.00
_cell.angle_gamma   90.00
#
_symmetry.space_group_name_H-M   'P 1'
#
loop_
_entity.id
_entity.type
_entity.pdbx_description
1 polymer ?
#
loop_
_entity_poly.entity_id
_entity_poly.type
_entity_poly.pdbx_seq_one_letter_code
_entity_poly.pdbx_strand_id
1 'polypeptide(L)'
;MSKSLIGVSFVTAAIGAFSLPLAAEAATDPRIDAFRATCVPDRQNYEALKLRALEQGWAPVRAGVNDELDAMLGRSAETVFEPGMDASLASYAATVAGGEAYLVLTSVTGEPIDLVGCYLYDFAASVPIEPDIVTEWLGAPPTDAINEPTVIVGYTWETPASLPGTWDVYLAFLPEGGGASEFAGFSGVLIKITSVEPKEE
;
A
#
# COMPACT_ATOMS: atom_id res chain seq x y z
N MET A 1 45.44 75.83 13.91
CA MET A 1 44.51 75.05 13.05
C MET A 1 43.76 74.07 13.95
N SER A 2 42.55 74.41 14.38
CA SER A 2 41.69 73.54 15.20
C SER A 2 40.60 72.98 14.29
N LYS A 3 40.48 71.65 14.19
CA LYS A 3 39.55 70.97 13.28
C LYS A 3 38.33 70.45 14.06
N SER A 4 37.15 70.87 13.63
CA SER A 4 35.83 70.35 14.03
C SER A 4 35.65 68.88 13.63
N LEU A 5 34.91 68.13 14.46
CA LEU A 5 34.35 66.82 14.14
C LEU A 5 32.82 66.94 14.07
N ILE A 6 32.27 66.59 12.91
CA ILE A 6 30.84 66.51 12.60
C ILE A 6 30.40 65.07 12.90
N GLY A 7 29.42 64.91 13.78
CA GLY A 7 28.77 63.63 14.07
C GLY A 7 27.67 63.32 13.08
N VAL A 8 27.63 62.07 12.60
CA VAL A 8 26.55 61.52 11.77
C VAL A 8 25.90 60.39 12.56
N SER A 9 24.61 60.56 12.89
CA SER A 9 23.77 59.51 13.48
C SER A 9 23.23 58.60 12.37
N PHE A 10 23.46 57.29 12.51
CA PHE A 10 22.79 56.27 11.72
C PHE A 10 21.53 55.78 12.46
N VAL A 11 20.38 55.83 11.78
CA VAL A 11 19.12 55.21 12.21
C VAL A 11 19.09 53.79 11.62
N THR A 12 19.07 52.78 12.49
CA THR A 12 18.96 51.36 12.12
C THR A 12 17.49 50.96 12.06
N ALA A 13 16.99 50.62 10.88
CA ALA A 13 15.66 50.03 10.71
C ALA A 13 15.72 48.51 10.92
N ALA A 14 14.96 48.00 11.88
CA ALA A 14 14.83 46.57 12.15
C ALA A 14 13.88 45.92 11.14
N ILE A 15 14.40 45.01 10.31
CA ILE A 15 13.62 44.16 9.42
C ILE A 15 13.16 42.95 10.25
N GLY A 16 11.86 42.89 10.53
CA GLY A 16 11.25 41.74 11.20
C GLY A 16 11.10 40.56 10.25
N ALA A 17 11.72 39.43 10.58
CA ALA A 17 11.55 38.18 9.86
C ALA A 17 10.19 37.56 10.20
N PHE A 18 9.26 37.56 9.24
CA PHE A 18 8.05 36.75 9.31
C PHE A 18 8.41 35.29 9.06
N SER A 19 8.36 34.47 10.11
CA SER A 19 8.39 33.01 9.97
C SER A 19 6.98 32.57 9.57
N LEU A 20 6.78 32.24 8.30
CA LEU A 20 5.57 31.54 7.88
C LEU A 20 5.65 30.09 8.40
N PRO A 21 4.56 29.53 8.94
CA PRO A 21 4.52 28.11 9.27
C PRO A 21 4.69 27.31 7.98
N LEU A 22 5.69 26.43 7.95
CA LEU A 22 5.80 25.40 6.92
C LEU A 22 4.56 24.51 7.06
N ALA A 23 3.72 24.45 6.02
CA ALA A 23 2.72 23.40 5.94
C ALA A 23 3.47 22.07 5.96
N ALA A 24 3.12 21.19 6.90
CA ALA A 24 3.58 19.81 6.86
C ALA A 24 3.06 19.21 5.55
N GLU A 25 3.97 18.84 4.67
CA GLU A 25 3.64 18.08 3.47
C GLU A 25 3.03 16.76 3.96
N ALA A 26 1.82 16.42 3.47
CA ALA A 26 1.17 15.18 3.84
C ALA A 26 2.14 14.02 3.55
N ALA A 27 2.32 13.12 4.51
CA ALA A 27 3.23 12.01 4.34
C ALA A 27 2.74 11.14 3.17
N THR A 28 3.58 10.94 2.16
CA THR A 28 3.30 10.05 1.03
C THR A 28 4.24 8.86 1.05
N ASP A 29 3.75 7.71 0.59
CA ASP A 29 4.57 6.53 0.32
C ASP A 29 4.29 6.07 -1.12
N PRO A 30 5.30 6.00 -2.00
CA PRO A 30 5.09 5.64 -3.41
C PRO A 30 4.44 4.27 -3.60
N ARG A 31 4.55 3.36 -2.62
CA ARG A 31 3.91 2.04 -2.66
C ARG A 31 2.41 2.17 -2.43
N ILE A 32 1.99 3.03 -1.50
CA ILE A 32 0.57 3.35 -1.29
C ILE A 32 0.00 4.07 -2.52
N ASP A 33 0.75 4.98 -3.13
CA ASP A 33 0.30 5.67 -4.35
C ASP A 33 0.14 4.71 -5.54
N ALA A 34 1.14 3.85 -5.78
CA ALA A 34 1.08 2.84 -6.84
C ALA A 34 -0.07 1.85 -6.62
N PHE A 35 -0.25 1.40 -5.37
CA PHE A 35 -1.37 0.54 -4.97
C PHE A 35 -2.70 1.23 -5.24
N ARG A 36 -2.89 2.48 -4.81
CA ARG A 36 -4.14 3.22 -4.98
C ARG A 36 -4.47 3.44 -6.46
N ALA A 37 -3.48 3.85 -7.25
CA ALA A 37 -3.65 4.07 -8.68
C ALA A 37 -4.08 2.80 -9.44
N THR A 38 -3.62 1.64 -8.99
CA THR A 38 -3.84 0.36 -9.67
C THR A 38 -5.04 -0.41 -9.13
N CYS A 39 -5.18 -0.52 -7.80
CA CYS A 39 -6.16 -1.40 -7.19
C CYS A 39 -7.52 -0.75 -6.97
N VAL A 40 -7.60 0.55 -6.70
CA VAL A 40 -8.84 1.18 -6.18
C VAL A 40 -9.93 1.39 -7.22
N PRO A 41 -9.63 1.89 -8.44
CA PRO A 41 -10.69 2.30 -9.37
C PRO A 41 -11.58 1.13 -9.81
N ASP A 42 -10.98 -0.04 -10.03
CA ASP A 42 -11.65 -1.24 -10.54
C ASP A 42 -11.70 -2.38 -9.49
N ARG A 43 -11.54 -2.07 -8.20
CA ARG A 43 -11.37 -3.05 -7.10
C ARG A 43 -12.43 -4.16 -7.00
N GLN A 44 -13.60 -3.97 -7.60
CA GLN A 44 -14.73 -4.90 -7.60
C GLN A 44 -14.85 -5.70 -8.91
N ASN A 45 -13.92 -5.55 -9.86
CA ASN A 45 -13.96 -6.21 -11.16
C ASN A 45 -12.56 -6.73 -11.54
N TYR A 46 -12.41 -8.05 -11.49
CA TYR A 46 -11.12 -8.71 -11.69
C TYR A 46 -10.52 -8.48 -13.08
N GLU A 47 -11.34 -8.55 -14.14
CA GLU A 47 -10.85 -8.37 -15.50
C GLU A 47 -10.47 -6.92 -15.79
N ALA A 48 -11.19 -5.95 -15.24
CA ALA A 48 -10.83 -4.54 -15.31
C ALA A 48 -9.54 -4.23 -14.54
N LEU A 49 -9.30 -4.86 -13.38
CA LEU A 49 -8.01 -4.73 -12.67
C LEU A 49 -6.83 -5.23 -13.49
N LYS A 50 -6.98 -6.35 -14.21
CA LYS A 50 -5.92 -6.87 -15.08
C LYS A 50 -5.56 -5.88 -16.18
N LEU A 51 -6.56 -5.24 -16.79
CA LEU A 51 -6.34 -4.19 -17.80
C LEU A 51 -5.69 -2.96 -17.18
N ARG A 52 -6.16 -2.50 -16.02
CA ARG A 52 -5.60 -1.36 -15.30
C ARG A 52 -4.14 -1.58 -14.90
N ALA A 53 -3.78 -2.78 -14.45
CA ALA A 53 -2.39 -3.12 -14.14
C ALA A 53 -1.49 -2.86 -15.36
N LEU A 54 -1.89 -3.34 -16.54
CA LEU A 54 -1.14 -3.11 -17.78
C LEU A 54 -1.06 -1.61 -18.13
N GLU A 55 -2.16 -0.86 -17.99
CA GLU A 55 -2.20 0.59 -18.25
C GLU A 55 -1.29 1.39 -17.30
N GLN A 56 -1.15 0.94 -16.05
CA GLN A 56 -0.25 1.53 -15.05
C GLN A 56 1.21 1.06 -15.21
N GLY A 57 1.53 0.30 -16.26
CA GLY A 57 2.89 -0.13 -16.58
C GLY A 57 3.36 -1.38 -15.83
N TRP A 58 2.45 -2.10 -15.18
CA TRP A 58 2.77 -3.40 -14.59
C TRP A 58 2.93 -4.46 -15.70
N ALA A 59 4.00 -5.24 -15.62
CA ALA A 59 4.29 -6.30 -16.58
C ALA A 59 3.87 -7.66 -16.01
N PRO A 60 3.16 -8.53 -16.77
CA PRO A 60 2.84 -9.88 -16.32
C PRO A 60 4.10 -10.66 -15.97
N VAL A 61 4.08 -11.40 -14.87
CA VAL A 61 5.19 -12.27 -14.48
C VAL A 61 4.83 -13.75 -14.62
N ARG A 62 5.87 -14.57 -14.73
CA ARG A 62 5.82 -16.03 -14.80
C ARG A 62 6.55 -16.59 -13.60
N ALA A 63 6.32 -17.86 -13.26
CA ALA A 63 7.06 -18.53 -12.21
C ALA A 63 8.59 -18.42 -12.41
N GLY A 64 9.34 -18.35 -11.32
CA GLY A 64 10.80 -18.26 -11.30
C GLY A 64 11.37 -16.85 -11.44
N VAL A 65 10.54 -15.80 -11.34
CA VAL A 65 11.04 -14.41 -11.34
C VAL A 65 11.56 -13.98 -9.97
N ASN A 66 11.00 -14.53 -8.89
CA ASN A 66 11.32 -14.16 -7.52
C ASN A 66 10.92 -15.29 -6.57
N ASP A 67 11.84 -15.70 -5.71
CA ASP A 67 11.67 -16.86 -4.82
C ASP A 67 10.57 -16.64 -3.77
N GLU A 68 10.44 -15.42 -3.23
CA GLU A 68 9.39 -15.08 -2.25
C GLU A 68 8.01 -15.00 -2.90
N LEU A 69 7.92 -14.44 -4.11
CA LEU A 69 6.68 -14.48 -4.89
C LEU A 69 6.26 -15.93 -5.17
N ASP A 70 7.20 -16.76 -5.64
CA ASP A 70 6.94 -18.15 -5.95
C ASP A 70 6.53 -18.94 -4.70
N ALA A 71 7.19 -18.71 -3.55
CA ALA A 71 6.86 -19.36 -2.29
C ALA A 71 5.46 -18.96 -1.80
N MET A 72 5.11 -17.68 -1.86
CA MET A 72 3.79 -17.17 -1.46
C MET A 72 2.68 -17.68 -2.41
N LEU A 73 2.91 -17.64 -3.73
CA LEU A 73 1.96 -18.18 -4.71
C LEU A 73 1.81 -19.69 -4.58
N GLY A 74 2.88 -20.41 -4.29
CA GLY A 74 2.86 -21.84 -4.03
C GLY A 74 1.96 -22.21 -2.86
N ARG A 75 2.06 -21.49 -1.73
CA ARG A 75 1.15 -21.67 -0.59
C ARG A 75 -0.30 -21.32 -0.93
N SER A 76 -0.51 -20.26 -1.70
CA SER A 76 -1.85 -19.88 -2.15
C SER A 76 -2.50 -20.99 -2.99
N ALA A 77 -1.71 -21.66 -3.84
CA ALA A 77 -2.17 -22.79 -4.65
C ALA A 77 -2.51 -24.06 -3.84
N GLU A 78 -2.06 -24.18 -2.60
CA GLU A 78 -2.43 -25.27 -1.69
C GLU A 78 -3.82 -25.06 -1.06
N THR A 79 -4.43 -23.88 -1.24
CA THR A 79 -5.77 -23.58 -0.74
C THR A 79 -6.81 -24.47 -1.42
N VAL A 80 -7.53 -25.25 -0.62
CA VAL A 80 -8.65 -26.09 -1.09
C VAL A 80 -9.94 -25.28 -0.98
N PHE A 81 -10.52 -24.93 -2.12
CA PHE A 81 -11.84 -24.29 -2.18
C PHE A 81 -12.96 -25.33 -2.03
N GLU A 82 -14.05 -24.93 -1.38
CA GLU A 82 -15.27 -25.76 -1.31
C GLU A 82 -15.86 -26.01 -2.71
N PRO A 83 -16.58 -27.13 -2.91
CA PRO A 83 -17.23 -27.42 -4.18
C PRO A 83 -18.16 -26.29 -4.64
N GLY A 84 -18.01 -25.86 -5.89
CA GLY A 84 -18.80 -24.77 -6.46
C GLY A 84 -18.17 -23.39 -6.34
N MET A 85 -16.95 -23.30 -5.82
CA MET A 85 -16.12 -22.09 -5.93
C MET A 85 -15.07 -22.25 -7.03
N ASP A 86 -14.91 -21.19 -7.82
CA ASP A 86 -13.84 -21.04 -8.81
C ASP A 86 -12.89 -19.92 -8.37
N ALA A 87 -11.58 -20.13 -8.55
CA ALA A 87 -10.57 -19.15 -8.19
C ALA A 87 -9.66 -18.84 -9.38
N SER A 88 -9.36 -17.56 -9.59
CA SER A 88 -8.39 -17.10 -10.58
C SER A 88 -7.32 -16.23 -9.92
N LEU A 89 -6.11 -16.27 -10.50
CA LEU A 89 -4.99 -15.47 -10.05
C LEU A 89 -4.20 -14.92 -11.25
N ALA A 90 -3.74 -13.68 -11.14
CA ALA A 90 -2.77 -13.07 -12.05
C ALA A 90 -1.70 -12.34 -11.25
N SER A 91 -0.45 -12.36 -11.71
CA SER A 91 0.67 -11.69 -11.07
C SER A 91 1.44 -10.80 -12.04
N TYR A 92 1.94 -9.68 -11.52
CA TYR A 92 2.65 -8.66 -12.26
C TYR A 92 3.82 -8.10 -11.46
N ALA A 93 4.75 -7.44 -12.13
CA ALA A 93 5.85 -6.69 -11.52
C ALA A 93 5.97 -5.29 -12.11
N ALA A 94 6.43 -4.35 -11.29
CA ALA A 94 6.78 -3.00 -11.70
C ALA A 94 7.89 -2.44 -10.81
N THR A 95 8.51 -1.34 -11.25
CA THR A 95 9.40 -0.56 -10.38
C THR A 95 8.58 0.43 -9.57
N VAL A 96 8.60 0.31 -8.25
CA VAL A 96 7.91 1.18 -7.30
C VAL A 96 8.90 1.60 -6.21
N ALA A 97 8.89 2.88 -5.82
CA ALA A 97 9.85 3.43 -4.85
C ALA A 97 11.35 3.16 -5.17
N GLY A 98 11.68 2.95 -6.45
CA GLY A 98 13.04 2.61 -6.90
C GLY A 98 13.44 1.15 -6.73
N GLY A 99 12.55 0.30 -6.19
CA GLY A 99 12.71 -1.15 -6.08
C GLY A 99 11.71 -1.90 -6.95
N GLU A 100 11.84 -3.23 -7.00
CA GLU A 100 10.85 -4.08 -7.64
C GLU A 100 9.70 -4.37 -6.67
N ALA A 101 8.47 -4.20 -7.13
CA ALA A 101 7.26 -4.57 -6.41
C ALA A 101 6.43 -5.52 -7.26
N TYR A 102 5.62 -6.34 -6.60
CA TYR A 102 4.76 -7.33 -7.25
C TYR A 102 3.30 -7.05 -6.95
N LEU A 103 2.48 -7.13 -7.99
CA LEU A 103 1.03 -7.06 -7.86
C LEU A 103 0.47 -8.47 -8.04
N VAL A 104 -0.42 -8.89 -7.16
CA VAL A 104 -1.20 -10.11 -7.31
C VAL A 104 -2.66 -9.71 -7.34
N LEU A 105 -3.40 -10.24 -8.30
CA LEU A 105 -4.83 -10.08 -8.43
C LEU A 105 -5.47 -11.44 -8.22
N THR A 106 -6.56 -11.51 -7.47
CA THR A 106 -7.33 -12.73 -7.27
C THR A 106 -8.80 -12.50 -7.55
N SER A 107 -9.48 -13.50 -8.06
CA SER A 107 -10.94 -13.62 -7.96
C SER A 107 -11.30 -14.95 -7.34
N VAL A 108 -12.34 -14.95 -6.52
CA VAL A 108 -13.00 -16.16 -6.01
C VAL A 108 -14.49 -15.98 -6.25
N THR A 109 -15.09 -16.83 -7.07
CA THR A 109 -16.51 -16.74 -7.43
C THR A 109 -17.27 -17.95 -6.91
N GLY A 110 -18.46 -17.74 -6.37
CA GLY A 110 -19.32 -18.79 -5.80
C GLY A 110 -20.54 -18.27 -5.03
N GLU A 111 -21.26 -19.20 -4.40
CA GLU A 111 -22.30 -18.84 -3.43
C GLU A 111 -21.72 -18.79 -2.01
N PRO A 112 -22.05 -17.76 -1.20
CA PRO A 112 -22.97 -16.65 -1.49
C PRO A 112 -22.32 -15.44 -2.18
N ILE A 113 -20.98 -15.36 -2.23
CA ILE A 113 -20.24 -14.12 -2.52
C ILE A 113 -19.16 -14.31 -3.56
N ASP A 114 -18.99 -13.30 -4.41
CA ASP A 114 -17.87 -13.18 -5.34
C ASP A 114 -16.89 -12.14 -4.79
N LEU A 115 -15.62 -12.50 -4.67
CA LEU A 115 -14.57 -11.70 -4.08
C LEU A 115 -13.50 -11.39 -5.11
N VAL A 116 -13.06 -10.13 -5.14
CA VAL A 116 -11.93 -9.64 -5.93
C VAL A 116 -10.88 -9.08 -4.97
N GLY A 117 -9.64 -9.53 -5.14
CA GLY A 117 -8.51 -9.08 -4.34
C GLY A 117 -7.44 -8.43 -5.22
N CYS A 118 -6.83 -7.37 -4.70
CA CYS A 118 -5.66 -6.73 -5.30
C CYS A 118 -4.62 -6.50 -4.20
N TYR A 119 -3.42 -7.02 -4.40
CA TYR A 119 -2.36 -7.13 -3.39
C TYR A 119 -1.07 -6.59 -3.99
N LEU A 120 -0.43 -5.63 -3.33
CA LEU A 120 0.91 -5.16 -3.66
C LEU A 120 1.89 -5.66 -2.60
N TYR A 121 2.96 -6.30 -3.06
CA TYR A 121 4.06 -6.79 -2.26
C TYR A 121 5.33 -6.02 -2.59
N ASP A 122 6.05 -5.62 -1.55
CA ASP A 122 7.42 -5.12 -1.62
C ASP A 122 8.26 -5.99 -0.67
N PHE A 123 8.80 -7.08 -1.23
CA PHE A 123 9.53 -8.07 -0.44
C PHE A 123 10.89 -7.57 0.05
N ALA A 124 11.45 -6.55 -0.62
CA ALA A 124 12.72 -5.93 -0.21
C ALA A 124 12.55 -4.92 0.93
N ALA A 125 11.32 -4.61 1.35
CA ALA A 125 11.07 -3.68 2.44
C ALA A 125 11.65 -4.22 3.76
N SER A 126 12.45 -3.38 4.43
CA SER A 126 13.03 -3.69 5.75
C SER A 126 12.36 -2.90 6.89
N VAL A 127 11.40 -2.05 6.56
CA VAL A 127 10.65 -1.22 7.50
C VAL A 127 9.16 -1.20 7.14
N PRO A 128 8.26 -1.08 8.13
CA PRO A 128 6.84 -0.95 7.87
C PRO A 128 6.51 0.37 7.15
N ILE A 129 5.37 0.39 6.46
CA ILE A 129 4.72 1.64 6.04
C ILE A 129 4.00 2.23 7.25
N GLU A 130 4.09 3.55 7.41
CA GLU A 130 3.34 4.28 8.45
C GLU A 130 1.83 4.15 8.21
N PRO A 131 1.05 3.62 9.18
CA PRO A 131 -0.39 3.38 8.99
C PRO A 131 -1.19 4.66 8.81
N ASP A 132 -0.68 5.79 9.31
CA ASP A 132 -1.33 7.10 9.22
C ASP A 132 -1.59 7.51 7.76
N ILE A 133 -0.75 7.06 6.81
CA ILE A 133 -0.94 7.30 5.36
C ILE A 133 -2.24 6.64 4.87
N VAL A 134 -2.51 5.41 5.33
CA VAL A 134 -3.73 4.67 4.95
C VAL A 134 -4.93 5.21 5.74
N THR A 135 -4.77 5.56 7.01
CA THR A 135 -5.82 6.20 7.82
C THR A 135 -6.26 7.54 7.23
N GLU A 136 -5.34 8.38 6.79
CA GLU A 136 -5.66 9.65 6.14
C GLU A 136 -6.41 9.41 4.82
N TRP A 137 -5.94 8.44 4.02
CA TRP A 137 -6.62 8.06 2.79
C TRP A 137 -8.05 7.58 3.03
N LEU A 138 -8.26 6.67 4.00
CA LEU A 138 -9.56 6.05 4.23
C LEU A 138 -10.50 6.91 5.09
N GLY A 139 -9.97 7.90 5.81
CA GLY A 139 -10.71 8.83 6.66
C GLY A 139 -11.12 8.25 8.02
N ALA A 140 -10.54 7.12 8.43
CA ALA A 140 -10.84 6.45 9.69
C ALA A 140 -9.62 5.66 10.21
N PRO A 141 -9.48 5.49 11.54
CA PRO A 141 -8.46 4.61 12.11
C PRO A 141 -8.72 3.13 11.74
N PRO A 142 -7.71 2.27 11.83
CA PRO A 142 -7.90 0.83 11.61
C PRO A 142 -8.87 0.25 12.66
N THR A 143 -9.66 -0.74 12.24
CA THR A 143 -10.56 -1.51 13.11
C THR A 143 -9.80 -2.53 13.94
N ASP A 144 -8.65 -3.00 13.46
CA ASP A 144 -7.75 -3.89 14.18
C ASP A 144 -6.27 -3.55 13.91
N ALA A 145 -5.42 -3.82 14.89
CA ALA A 145 -3.98 -3.58 14.80
C ALA A 145 -3.17 -4.63 15.59
N ILE A 146 -2.13 -5.16 14.95
CA ILE A 146 -1.14 -6.04 15.56
C ILE A 146 0.19 -5.29 15.55
N ASN A 147 0.83 -5.17 16.72
CA ASN A 147 2.11 -4.51 16.87
C ASN A 147 3.10 -5.42 17.59
N GLU A 148 3.60 -6.41 16.87
CA GLU A 148 4.65 -7.33 17.32
C GLU A 148 5.85 -7.23 16.38
N PRO A 149 6.74 -6.23 16.54
CA PRO A 149 7.76 -5.89 15.53
C PRO A 149 8.75 -7.00 15.14
N THR A 150 8.84 -8.07 15.93
CA THR A 150 9.66 -9.25 15.64
C THR A 150 8.89 -10.39 14.98
N VAL A 151 7.57 -10.24 14.83
CA VAL A 151 6.66 -11.25 14.28
C VAL A 151 5.86 -10.67 13.11
N ILE A 152 5.07 -9.62 13.37
CA ILE A 152 4.25 -8.92 12.38
C ILE A 152 3.83 -7.53 12.92
N VAL A 153 3.83 -6.53 12.05
CA VAL A 153 3.10 -5.28 12.26
C VAL A 153 1.98 -5.22 11.24
N GLY A 154 0.73 -5.09 11.67
CA GLY A 154 -0.43 -5.20 10.79
C GLY A 154 -1.57 -4.28 11.19
N TYR A 155 -2.32 -3.80 10.21
CA TYR A 155 -3.46 -2.90 10.38
C TYR A 155 -4.56 -3.27 9.41
N THR A 156 -5.80 -3.36 9.91
CA THR A 156 -6.97 -3.70 9.11
C THR A 156 -7.98 -2.56 9.18
N TRP A 157 -8.54 -2.18 8.04
CA TRP A 157 -9.68 -1.28 7.92
C TRP A 157 -10.83 -2.05 7.28
N GLU A 158 -11.81 -2.45 8.09
CA GLU A 158 -12.98 -3.18 7.61
C GLU A 158 -14.05 -2.22 7.06
N THR A 159 -14.60 -2.56 5.88
CA THR A 159 -15.72 -1.85 5.24
C THR A 159 -15.58 -0.32 5.22
N PRO A 160 -14.44 0.24 4.76
CA PRO A 160 -14.21 1.68 4.82
C PRO A 160 -15.28 2.46 4.04
N ALA A 161 -15.91 3.44 4.70
CA ALA A 161 -17.01 4.21 4.12
C ALA A 161 -16.62 4.98 2.84
N SER A 162 -15.33 5.32 2.70
CA SER A 162 -14.76 5.97 1.51
C SER A 162 -14.65 5.04 0.30
N LEU A 163 -14.78 3.72 0.48
CA LEU A 163 -14.71 2.70 -0.57
C LEU A 163 -15.87 1.70 -0.45
N PRO A 164 -17.12 2.09 -0.80
CA PRO A 164 -18.26 1.17 -0.77
C PRO A 164 -18.00 -0.12 -1.56
N GLY A 165 -18.47 -1.26 -1.07
CA GLY A 165 -18.24 -2.57 -1.69
C GLY A 165 -16.88 -3.22 -1.36
N THR A 166 -16.00 -2.53 -0.63
CA THR A 166 -14.77 -3.10 -0.08
C THR A 166 -15.07 -3.83 1.23
N TRP A 167 -14.53 -5.04 1.37
CA TRP A 167 -14.61 -5.84 2.58
C TRP A 167 -13.53 -5.41 3.59
N ASP A 168 -12.27 -5.36 3.16
CA ASP A 168 -11.14 -4.92 3.97
C ASP A 168 -10.05 -4.24 3.13
N VAL A 169 -9.35 -3.30 3.75
CA VAL A 169 -7.99 -2.89 3.38
C VAL A 169 -7.07 -3.36 4.49
N TYR A 170 -5.95 -3.97 4.12
CA TYR A 170 -4.98 -4.50 5.08
C TYR A 170 -3.58 -4.07 4.70
N LEU A 171 -2.83 -3.58 5.69
CA LEU A 171 -1.42 -3.22 5.57
C LEU A 171 -0.64 -4.08 6.56
N ALA A 172 0.42 -4.73 6.10
CA ALA A 172 1.28 -5.54 6.95
C ALA A 172 2.75 -5.39 6.59
N PHE A 173 3.58 -5.58 7.62
CA PHE A 173 5.02 -5.76 7.52
C PHE A 173 5.42 -7.04 8.27
N LEU A 174 6.11 -7.92 7.56
CA LEU A 174 6.61 -9.18 8.06
C LEU A 174 8.13 -9.09 8.14
N PRO A 175 8.73 -8.94 9.34
CA PRO A 175 10.18 -8.88 9.49
C PRO A 175 10.84 -10.19 9.04
N GLU A 176 12.01 -10.08 8.43
CA GLU A 176 12.83 -11.24 8.03
C GLU A 176 13.12 -12.14 9.24
N GLY A 177 12.92 -13.45 9.06
CA GLY A 177 13.14 -14.45 10.11
C GLY A 177 12.09 -14.45 11.23
N GLY A 178 11.07 -13.59 11.15
CA GLY A 178 9.92 -13.64 12.06
C GLY A 178 8.99 -14.80 11.72
N GLY A 179 8.31 -15.37 12.72
CA GLY A 179 7.43 -16.54 12.51
C GLY A 179 6.32 -16.30 11.47
N ALA A 180 5.82 -15.06 11.33
CA ALA A 180 4.86 -14.74 10.26
C ALA A 180 5.48 -14.80 8.87
N SER A 181 6.74 -14.36 8.69
CA SER A 181 7.44 -14.44 7.41
C SER A 181 7.68 -15.89 6.98
N GLU A 182 8.07 -16.76 7.92
CA GLU A 182 8.22 -18.20 7.68
C GLU A 182 6.88 -18.85 7.29
N PHE A 183 5.77 -18.43 7.91
CA PHE A 183 4.42 -18.92 7.63
C PHE A 183 3.79 -18.31 6.37
N ALA A 184 4.17 -17.11 5.97
CA ALA A 184 3.68 -16.49 4.74
C ALA A 184 4.52 -16.89 3.51
N GLY A 185 5.78 -17.28 3.73
CA GLY A 185 6.73 -17.57 2.65
C GLY A 185 7.39 -16.31 2.06
N PHE A 186 7.26 -15.17 2.73
CA PHE A 186 7.88 -13.91 2.33
C PHE A 186 8.17 -13.03 3.54
N SER A 187 9.14 -12.15 3.40
CA SER A 187 9.36 -11.00 4.29
C SER A 187 9.09 -9.68 3.56
N GLY A 188 8.91 -8.60 4.30
CA GLY A 188 8.67 -7.26 3.73
C GLY A 188 7.24 -6.77 3.89
N VAL A 189 6.80 -5.92 2.98
CA VAL A 189 5.51 -5.20 3.07
C VAL A 189 4.46 -5.84 2.15
N LEU A 190 3.24 -5.91 2.66
CA LEU A 190 2.02 -6.21 1.92
C LEU A 190 1.00 -5.10 2.16
N ILE A 191 0.42 -4.57 1.10
CA ILE A 191 -0.88 -3.89 1.16
C ILE A 191 -1.89 -4.60 0.27
N LYS A 192 -3.09 -4.85 0.78
CA LYS A 192 -4.17 -5.45 -0.01
C LYS A 192 -5.50 -4.75 0.18
N ILE A 193 -6.37 -4.95 -0.80
CA ILE A 193 -7.79 -4.62 -0.75
C ILE A 193 -8.59 -5.82 -1.23
N THR A 194 -9.59 -6.21 -0.47
CA THR A 194 -10.58 -7.22 -0.86
C THR A 194 -11.91 -6.53 -1.06
N SER A 195 -12.59 -6.77 -2.16
CA SER A 195 -13.90 -6.21 -2.43
C SER A 195 -14.87 -7.27 -2.92
N VAL A 196 -16.16 -6.99 -2.74
CA VAL A 196 -17.24 -7.82 -3.23
C VAL A 196 -17.52 -7.44 -4.67
N GLU A 197 -17.50 -8.39 -5.59
CA GLU A 197 -17.98 -8.18 -6.95
C GLU A 197 -19.53 -8.19 -6.92
N PRO A 198 -20.20 -7.12 -7.40
CA PRO A 198 -21.65 -7.10 -7.46
C PRO A 198 -22.14 -8.18 -8.40
N LYS A 199 -23.08 -9.02 -7.94
CA LYS A 199 -23.78 -9.94 -8.83
C LYS A 199 -24.65 -9.14 -9.79
N GLU A 200 -24.59 -9.47 -11.08
CA GLU A 200 -25.58 -8.97 -12.04
C GLU A 200 -26.96 -9.52 -11.63
N GLU A 201 -27.89 -8.63 -11.28
CA GLU A 201 -29.31 -8.97 -11.01
C GLU A 201 -30.09 -9.29 -12.30
#